data_AF-A0A2T5I4W9-F1
#
_entry.id   AF-A0A2T5I4W9-F1
#
_cell.length_a   1.000
_cell.length_b   1.000
_cell.length_c   1.000
_cell.angle_alpha   90.00
_cell.angle_beta   90.00
_cell.angle_gamma   90.00
#
_symmetry.space_group_name_H-M   'P 1'
#
loop_
_entity.id
_entity.type
_entity.pdbx_description
1 polymer ?
#
loop_
_entity_poly.entity_id
_entity_poly.type
_entity_poly.pdbx_seq_one_letter_code
_entity_poly.pdbx_strand_id
1 'polypeptide(L)'
;MQNLQAFHAKLAGLKFLDPACGCGNFLVIAYRELRKLELEVLRELHHSGQQALDIATIIQVDVDQFHGIEIEEFPVQIAQVALWLTDHQMNALVSEEFGQYFIRLPLKKSAHIVHGNALRLDWNSVIAAKECDVVMGNPPFIGAKFLNDA
;
A
#
# COMPACT_ATOMS: atom_id res chain seq x y z
N MET A 1 11.95 -15.07 17.71
CA MET A 1 10.80 -15.53 16.90
C MET A 1 9.49 -14.86 17.28
N GLN A 2 8.99 -14.95 18.52
CA GLN A 2 7.68 -14.40 18.92
C GLN A 2 7.53 -12.88 18.68
N ASN A 3 8.57 -12.09 18.96
CA ASN A 3 8.58 -10.64 18.68
C ASN A 3 8.55 -10.32 17.18
N LEU A 4 9.13 -11.19 16.34
CA LEU A 4 9.23 -10.97 14.90
C LEU A 4 7.92 -11.31 14.20
N GLN A 5 7.21 -12.35 14.65
CA GLN A 5 5.83 -12.64 14.20
C GLN A 5 4.87 -11.52 14.60
N ALA A 6 4.99 -10.99 15.82
CA ALA A 6 4.19 -9.83 16.24
C ALA A 6 4.51 -8.58 15.41
N PHE A 7 5.78 -8.37 15.06
CA PHE A 7 6.19 -7.29 14.17
C PHE A 7 5.61 -7.46 12.76
N HIS A 8 5.65 -8.67 12.19
CA HIS A 8 5.05 -8.97 10.90
C HIS A 8 3.54 -8.69 10.88
N ALA A 9 2.82 -9.16 11.90
CA ALA A 9 1.39 -8.89 12.06
C ALA A 9 1.11 -7.38 12.20
N LYS A 10 2.00 -6.62 12.86
CA LYS A 10 1.92 -5.16 12.91
C LYS A 10 2.06 -4.55 11.52
N LEU A 11 3.03 -4.98 10.72
CA LEU A 11 3.22 -4.46 9.35
C LEU A 11 1.99 -4.69 8.48
N ALA A 12 1.37 -5.87 8.57
CA ALA A 12 0.14 -6.21 7.86
C ALA A 12 -1.09 -5.42 8.34
N GLY A 13 -1.05 -4.92 9.58
CA GLY A 13 -2.12 -4.11 10.16
C GLY A 13 -2.05 -2.62 9.86
N LEU A 14 -0.90 -2.10 9.40
CA LEU A 14 -0.73 -0.67 9.16
C LEU A 14 -1.64 -0.17 8.03
N LYS A 15 -2.30 0.97 8.23
CA LYS A 15 -3.06 1.64 7.16
C LYS A 15 -2.56 3.05 6.90
N PHE A 16 -2.51 3.39 5.62
CA PHE A 16 -1.94 4.64 5.11
C PHE A 16 -3.00 5.44 4.37
N LEU A 17 -2.97 6.76 4.54
CA LEU A 17 -3.80 7.72 3.83
C LEU A 17 -2.94 8.80 3.16
N ASP A 18 -3.17 9.04 1.86
CA ASP A 18 -2.71 10.22 1.14
C ASP A 18 -3.90 11.05 0.62
N PRO A 19 -4.25 12.19 1.25
CA PRO A 19 -5.44 12.97 0.90
C PRO A 19 -5.26 13.87 -0.33
N ALA A 20 -4.11 13.81 -1.02
CA ALA A 20 -3.88 14.51 -2.28
C ALA A 20 -2.94 13.66 -3.15
N CYS A 21 -3.35 12.42 -3.43
CA CYS A 21 -2.42 11.36 -3.80
C CYS A 21 -1.88 11.46 -5.23
N GLY A 22 -2.48 12.27 -6.12
CA GLY A 22 -2.11 12.33 -7.52
C GLY A 22 -2.13 10.94 -8.15
N CYS A 23 -1.04 10.59 -8.84
CA CYS A 23 -0.84 9.26 -9.43
C CYS A 23 -0.41 8.18 -8.42
N GLY A 24 -0.46 8.44 -7.10
CA GLY A 24 -0.26 7.46 -6.05
C GLY A 24 1.20 7.18 -5.66
N ASN A 25 2.15 8.02 -6.05
CA ASN A 25 3.58 7.75 -5.84
C ASN A 25 3.97 7.49 -4.38
N PHE A 26 3.45 8.26 -3.41
CA PHE A 26 3.72 8.02 -1.99
C PHE A 26 3.19 6.65 -1.55
N LEU A 27 1.97 6.28 -1.97
CA LEU A 27 1.37 4.98 -1.68
C LEU A 27 2.17 3.84 -2.30
N VAL A 28 2.57 3.98 -3.57
CA VAL A 28 3.39 3.00 -4.31
C VAL A 28 4.74 2.75 -3.63
N ILE A 29 5.45 3.83 -3.27
CA ILE A 29 6.76 3.72 -2.63
C ILE A 29 6.62 3.13 -1.22
N ALA A 30 5.66 3.60 -0.43
CA ALA A 30 5.40 3.05 0.90
C ALA A 30 5.07 1.55 0.84
N TYR A 31 4.21 1.15 -0.10
CA TYR A 31 3.87 -0.25 -0.32
C TYR A 31 5.08 -1.10 -0.71
N ARG A 32 5.89 -0.63 -1.67
CA ARG A 32 7.11 -1.33 -2.10
C ARG A 32 8.08 -1.54 -0.94
N GLU A 33 8.35 -0.49 -0.15
CA GLU A 33 9.27 -0.58 0.98
C GLU A 33 8.69 -1.45 2.10
N LEU A 34 7.37 -1.42 2.34
CA LEU A 34 6.71 -2.31 3.29
C LEU A 34 6.81 -3.79 2.87
N ARG A 35 6.64 -4.09 1.58
CA ARG A 35 6.81 -5.45 1.02
C ARG A 35 8.27 -5.93 1.07
N LYS A 36 9.25 -5.04 0.88
CA LYS A 36 10.67 -5.39 1.08
C LYS A 36 10.99 -5.70 2.53
N LEU A 37 10.47 -4.89 3.45
CA LEU A 37 10.64 -5.13 4.88
C LEU A 37 9.95 -6.43 5.31
N GLU A 38 8.75 -6.71 4.80
CA GLU A 38 8.07 -7.99 5.01
C GLU A 38 8.93 -9.15 4.50
N LEU A 39 9.55 -9.04 3.33
CA LEU A 39 10.44 -10.06 2.80
C LEU A 39 11.64 -10.33 3.73
N GLU A 40 12.27 -9.29 4.28
CA GLU A 40 13.34 -9.44 5.28
C GLU A 40 12.87 -10.16 6.54
N VAL A 41 11.66 -9.83 7.02
CA VAL A 41 11.04 -10.48 8.16
C VAL A 41 10.78 -11.96 7.89
N LEU A 42 10.27 -12.30 6.70
CA LEU A 42 10.02 -13.68 6.29
C LEU A 42 11.31 -14.48 6.14
N ARG A 43 12.38 -13.89 5.59
CA ARG A 43 13.71 -14.51 5.50
C ARG A 43 14.21 -14.95 6.88
N GLU A 44 14.12 -14.06 7.87
CA GLU A 44 14.57 -14.35 9.23
C GLU A 44 13.65 -15.36 9.93
N LEU A 45 12.33 -15.30 9.72
CA LEU A 45 11.39 -16.27 10.29
C LEU A 45 11.55 -17.69 9.73
N HIS A 46 12.05 -17.81 8.50
CA HIS A 46 12.03 -19.06 7.74
C HIS A 46 13.42 -19.57 7.32
N HIS A 47 14.49 -19.01 7.87
CA HIS A 47 15.89 -19.35 7.56
C HIS A 47 16.26 -20.83 7.78
N SER A 48 15.49 -21.61 8.56
CA SER A 48 15.83 -22.99 8.96
C SER A 48 15.40 -24.10 7.98
N GLY A 49 14.93 -23.77 6.77
CA GLY A 49 14.97 -24.65 5.59
C GLY A 49 14.17 -25.97 5.63
N GLN A 50 13.22 -26.17 6.55
CA GLN A 50 12.61 -27.50 6.75
C GLN A 50 11.15 -27.69 6.31
N GLN A 51 10.46 -26.68 5.76
CA GLN A 51 9.12 -26.88 5.23
C GLN A 51 8.94 -26.14 3.91
N ALA A 52 8.27 -26.80 2.96
CA ALA A 52 7.73 -26.14 1.78
C ALA A 52 6.75 -25.07 2.28
N LEU A 53 7.20 -23.83 2.34
CA LEU A 53 6.38 -22.70 2.76
C LEU A 53 5.42 -22.41 1.62
N ASP A 54 4.12 -22.45 1.89
CA ASP A 54 3.17 -21.88 0.95
C ASP A 54 3.25 -20.35 1.07
N ILE A 55 3.92 -19.71 0.11
CA ILE A 55 4.10 -18.26 0.05
C ILE A 55 2.77 -17.52 0.20
N ALA A 56 1.68 -18.08 -0.35
CA ALA A 56 0.36 -17.46 -0.30
C ALA A 56 -0.22 -17.38 1.12
N THR A 57 0.27 -18.22 2.05
CA THR A 57 -0.18 -18.23 3.45
C THR A 57 0.64 -17.32 4.36
N ILE A 58 1.86 -16.96 3.94
CA ILE A 58 2.79 -16.18 4.77
C ILE A 58 2.87 -14.70 4.36
N ILE A 59 2.58 -14.32 3.12
CA ILE A 59 2.52 -12.89 2.76
C ILE A 59 1.21 -12.31 3.28
N GLN A 60 1.31 -11.26 4.10
CA GLN A 60 0.16 -10.59 4.71
C GLN A 60 -0.01 -9.15 4.25
N VAL A 61 1.08 -8.47 3.87
CA VAL A 61 1.02 -7.09 3.36
C VAL A 61 0.37 -7.06 1.97
N ASP A 62 -0.57 -6.15 1.77
CA ASP A 62 -1.38 -6.08 0.55
C ASP A 62 -1.86 -4.64 0.26
N VAL A 63 -2.37 -4.42 -0.94
CA VAL A 63 -2.71 -3.08 -1.46
C VAL A 63 -3.92 -2.45 -0.76
N ASP A 64 -4.76 -3.24 -0.08
CA ASP A 64 -5.94 -2.76 0.66
C ASP A 64 -5.59 -1.98 1.94
N GLN A 65 -4.31 -1.96 2.34
CA GLN A 65 -3.78 -1.09 3.39
C GLN A 65 -3.65 0.38 2.97
N PHE A 66 -3.76 0.68 1.67
CA PHE A 66 -3.45 2.00 1.10
C PHE A 66 -4.72 2.73 0.66
N HIS A 67 -4.84 3.98 1.11
CA HIS A 67 -6.01 4.83 0.91
C HIS A 67 -5.55 6.16 0.31
N GLY A 68 -6.34 6.71 -0.60
CA GLY A 68 -6.01 7.98 -1.26
C GLY A 68 -7.23 8.79 -1.61
N ILE A 69 -7.08 10.11 -1.64
CA ILE A 69 -8.07 11.05 -2.18
C ILE A 69 -7.38 11.87 -3.27
N GLU A 70 -8.03 11.99 -4.41
CA GLU A 70 -7.52 12.76 -5.53
C GLU A 70 -8.68 13.41 -6.28
N ILE A 71 -8.50 14.68 -6.67
CA ILE A 71 -9.56 15.51 -7.25
C ILE A 71 -9.78 15.25 -8.73
N GLU A 72 -8.76 14.76 -9.45
CA GLU A 72 -8.85 14.41 -10.86
C GLU A 72 -9.02 12.89 -11.07
N GLU A 73 -9.95 12.48 -11.93
CA GLU A 73 -10.24 11.06 -12.15
C GLU A 73 -9.07 10.29 -12.79
N PHE A 74 -8.32 10.92 -13.69
CA PHE A 74 -7.27 10.24 -14.43
C PHE A 74 -6.09 9.79 -13.52
N PRO A 75 -5.53 10.66 -12.65
CA PRO A 75 -4.55 10.22 -11.66
C PRO A 75 -5.06 9.16 -10.67
N VAL A 76 -6.34 9.16 -10.31
CA VAL A 76 -6.96 8.09 -9.49
C VAL A 76 -6.79 6.72 -10.15
N GLN A 77 -7.10 6.62 -11.44
CA GLN A 77 -6.95 5.36 -12.18
C GLN A 77 -5.47 4.94 -12.28
N ILE A 78 -4.56 5.90 -12.50
CA ILE A 78 -3.12 5.63 -12.52
C ILE A 78 -2.67 5.08 -11.16
N ALA A 79 -3.10 5.68 -10.05
CA ALA A 79 -2.72 5.25 -8.71
C ALA A 79 -3.13 3.80 -8.43
N GLN A 80 -4.36 3.42 -8.80
CA GLN A 80 -4.86 2.05 -8.65
C GLN A 80 -4.01 1.05 -9.46
N VAL A 81 -3.75 1.35 -10.73
CA VAL A 81 -2.94 0.48 -11.61
C VAL A 81 -1.48 0.41 -11.15
N ALA A 82 -0.89 1.53 -10.71
CA ALA A 82 0.48 1.59 -10.24
C ALA A 82 0.70 0.72 -8.99
N LEU A 83 -0.27 0.68 -8.08
CA LEU A 83 -0.22 -0.19 -6.90
C LEU A 83 -0.30 -1.67 -7.28
N TRP A 84 -1.20 -2.06 -8.19
CA TRP A 84 -1.26 -3.44 -8.68
C TRP A 84 0.00 -3.86 -9.45
N LEU A 85 0.56 -2.98 -10.28
CA LEU A 85 1.81 -3.25 -11.00
C LEU A 85 2.96 -3.46 -10.01
N THR A 86 3.02 -2.62 -8.98
CA THR A 86 4.01 -2.74 -7.91
C THR A 86 3.81 -4.02 -7.10
N ASP A 87 2.56 -4.41 -6.79
CA ASP A 87 2.26 -5.70 -6.16
C ASP A 87 2.77 -6.87 -6.99
N HIS A 88 2.52 -6.86 -8.28
CA HIS A 88 3.02 -7.90 -9.17
C HIS A 88 4.55 -7.97 -9.20
N GLN A 89 5.24 -6.82 -9.27
CA GLN A 89 6.70 -6.75 -9.20
C GLN A 89 7.24 -7.30 -7.87
N MET A 90 6.61 -6.96 -6.75
CA MET A 90 7.02 -7.47 -5.45
C MET A 90 6.72 -8.97 -5.30
N ASN A 91 5.64 -9.48 -5.87
CA ASN A 91 5.32 -10.91 -5.89
C ASN A 91 6.35 -11.70 -6.70
N ALA A 92 6.83 -11.15 -7.82
CA ALA A 92 7.93 -11.75 -8.59
C ALA A 92 9.22 -11.82 -7.76
N LEU A 93 9.58 -10.75 -7.03
CA LEU A 93 10.74 -10.74 -6.15
C LEU A 93 10.64 -11.79 -5.03
N VAL A 94 9.46 -11.92 -4.40
CA VAL A 94 9.23 -12.95 -3.38
C VAL A 94 9.31 -14.36 -3.99
N SER A 95 8.82 -14.52 -5.22
CA SER A 95 8.88 -15.80 -5.94
C SER A 95 10.33 -16.24 -6.20
N GLU A 96 11.19 -15.29 -6.61
CA GLU A 96 12.62 -15.54 -6.80
C GLU A 96 13.31 -15.91 -5.49
N GLU A 97 12.98 -15.22 -4.39
CA GLU A 97 13.62 -15.47 -3.09
C GLU A 97 13.36 -16.87 -2.55
N PHE A 98 12.11 -17.34 -2.63
CA PHE A 98 11.70 -18.62 -2.07
C PHE A 98 11.63 -19.75 -3.10
N GLY A 99 11.93 -19.48 -4.37
CA GLY A 99 11.93 -20.46 -5.45
C GLY A 99 10.56 -21.06 -5.78
N GLN A 100 9.46 -20.40 -5.41
CA GLN A 100 8.10 -20.83 -5.75
C GLN A 100 7.35 -19.70 -6.44
N TYR A 101 6.64 -20.03 -7.51
CA TYR A 101 5.86 -19.05 -8.25
C TYR A 101 4.65 -18.56 -7.44
N PHE A 102 4.60 -17.26 -7.16
CA PHE A 102 3.51 -16.61 -6.44
C PHE A 102 2.94 -15.43 -7.24
N ILE A 103 1.62 -15.39 -7.37
CA ILE A 103 0.90 -14.31 -8.05
C ILE A 103 -0.50 -14.10 -7.44
N ARG A 104 -0.95 -12.85 -7.36
CA ARG A 104 -2.29 -12.45 -6.90
C ARG A 104 -3.23 -12.16 -8.07
N LEU A 105 -3.49 -13.17 -8.90
CA LEU A 105 -4.48 -13.09 -9.99
C LEU A 105 -5.60 -14.14 -9.81
N PRO A 106 -6.89 -13.78 -10.04
CA PRO A 106 -7.39 -12.45 -10.42
C PRO A 106 -7.23 -11.42 -9.28
N LEU A 107 -7.31 -10.13 -9.62
CA LEU A 107 -7.21 -9.03 -8.64
C LEU A 107 -8.40 -9.06 -7.68
N LYS A 108 -8.19 -9.59 -6.47
CA LYS A 108 -9.23 -9.69 -5.43
C LYS A 108 -9.25 -8.49 -4.48
N LYS A 109 -8.11 -7.82 -4.33
CA LYS A 109 -7.90 -6.67 -3.45
C LYS A 109 -7.42 -5.47 -4.27
N SER A 110 -7.77 -4.29 -3.81
CA SER A 110 -7.44 -3.02 -4.44
C SER A 110 -7.16 -1.97 -3.38
N ALA A 111 -6.31 -1.01 -3.71
CA ALA A 111 -6.19 0.19 -2.90
C ALA A 111 -7.49 0.99 -2.92
N HIS A 112 -7.79 1.67 -1.82
CA HIS A 112 -8.97 2.51 -1.67
C HIS A 112 -8.68 3.94 -2.12
N ILE A 113 -8.64 4.16 -3.43
CA ILE A 113 -8.43 5.50 -4.01
C ILE A 113 -9.78 6.11 -4.40
N VAL A 114 -10.12 7.23 -3.77
CA VAL A 114 -11.39 7.94 -3.95
C VAL A 114 -11.17 9.16 -4.83
N HIS A 115 -11.92 9.24 -5.92
CA HIS A 115 -12.04 10.46 -6.71
C HIS A 115 -12.93 11.46 -5.96
N GLY A 116 -12.34 12.55 -5.45
CA GLY A 116 -13.06 13.53 -4.66
C GLY A 116 -12.21 14.70 -4.18
N ASN A 117 -12.87 15.75 -3.70
CA ASN A 117 -12.20 16.91 -3.13
C ASN A 117 -11.94 16.67 -1.63
N ALA A 118 -10.68 16.44 -1.27
CA ALA A 118 -10.28 16.16 0.11
C ALA A 118 -10.56 17.30 1.11
N LEU A 119 -10.74 18.54 0.65
CA LEU A 119 -11.10 19.67 1.53
C LEU A 119 -12.59 19.71 1.87
N ARG A 120 -13.42 18.95 1.14
CA ARG A 120 -14.89 18.91 1.32
C ARG A 120 -15.39 17.56 1.81
N LEU A 121 -14.70 16.49 1.45
CA LEU A 121 -15.06 15.12 1.78
C LEU A 121 -14.69 14.80 3.25
N ASP A 122 -15.58 14.14 3.98
CA ASP A 122 -15.24 13.59 5.31
C ASP A 122 -14.32 12.39 5.14
N TRP A 123 -13.07 12.51 5.58
CA TRP A 123 -12.06 11.45 5.42
C TRP A 123 -12.44 10.13 6.10
N ASN A 124 -13.32 10.16 7.11
CA ASN A 124 -13.84 8.93 7.73
C ASN A 124 -14.64 8.06 6.76
N SER A 125 -15.15 8.62 5.66
CA SER A 125 -15.77 7.87 4.57
C SER A 125 -14.77 7.12 3.69
N VAL A 126 -13.48 7.47 3.75
CA VAL A 126 -12.39 6.77 3.03
C VAL A 126 -11.72 5.77 3.94
N ILE A 127 -11.33 6.20 5.15
CA ILE A 127 -10.74 5.37 6.19
C ILE A 127 -11.18 5.90 7.55
N ALA A 128 -11.70 5.01 8.40
CA ALA A 128 -12.07 5.40 9.77
C ALA A 128 -10.82 5.88 10.52
N ALA A 129 -10.88 7.07 11.13
CA ALA A 129 -9.71 7.68 11.78
C ALA A 129 -9.04 6.76 12.83
N LYS A 130 -9.81 5.91 13.52
CA LYS A 130 -9.32 4.93 14.50
C LYS A 130 -8.45 3.81 13.89
N GLU A 131 -8.54 3.60 12.59
CA GLU A 131 -7.82 2.56 11.85
C GLU A 131 -6.67 3.14 11.01
N CYS A 132 -6.54 4.46 10.91
CA CYS A 132 -5.51 5.13 10.13
C CYS A 132 -4.26 5.34 10.98
N ASP A 133 -3.15 4.73 10.60
CA ASP A 133 -1.88 4.86 11.33
C ASP A 133 -1.02 6.01 10.82
N VAL A 134 -1.04 6.24 9.50
CA VAL A 134 -0.15 7.21 8.84
C VAL A 134 -0.91 8.06 7.84
N VAL A 135 -0.77 9.39 7.97
CA VAL A 135 -1.18 10.36 6.95
C VAL A 135 0.09 10.92 6.30
N MET A 136 0.16 10.86 4.98
CA MET A 136 1.28 11.34 4.18
C MET A 136 0.78 12.01 2.91
N GLY A 137 1.65 12.63 2.12
CA GLY A 137 1.29 13.19 0.83
C GLY A 137 2.03 14.48 0.51
N ASN A 138 1.74 15.01 -0.69
CA ASN A 138 2.25 16.29 -1.15
C ASN A 138 1.09 17.13 -1.73
N PRO A 139 0.33 17.82 -0.87
CA PRO A 139 -0.81 18.63 -1.29
C PRO A 139 -0.42 19.76 -2.25
N PRO A 140 -1.37 20.28 -3.07
CA PRO A 140 -1.08 21.36 -4.00
C PRO A 140 -0.70 22.66 -3.25
N PHE A 141 0.29 23.38 -3.78
CA PHE A 141 0.70 24.68 -3.27
C PHE A 141 0.15 25.79 -4.18
N ILE A 142 -0.81 26.56 -3.67
CA ILE A 142 -1.41 27.68 -4.41
C ILE A 142 -1.28 28.94 -3.54
N GLY A 143 -0.57 29.95 -4.07
CA GLY A 143 -0.40 31.22 -3.37
C GLY A 143 -1.74 31.95 -3.23
N ALA A 144 -1.95 32.67 -2.12
CA ALA A 144 -3.22 33.33 -1.82
C ALA A 144 -3.73 34.26 -2.94
N LYS A 145 -2.83 34.84 -3.73
CA LYS A 145 -3.16 35.72 -4.87
C LYS A 145 -3.73 34.96 -6.08
N PHE A 146 -3.49 33.65 -6.18
CA PHE A 146 -3.86 32.81 -7.32
C PHE A 146 -4.98 31.82 -6.99
N LEU A 147 -5.50 31.84 -5.75
CA LEU A 147 -6.51 30.88 -5.29
C LEU A 147 -7.83 30.97 -6.06
N ASN A 148 -8.18 32.17 -6.55
CA ASN A 148 -9.40 32.39 -7.32
C ASN A 148 -9.26 31.97 -8.80
N ASP A 149 -8.03 31.75 -9.27
CA ASP A 149 -7.71 31.39 -10.66
C ASP A 149 -7.47 29.88 -10.82
N ALA A 150 -7.59 29.11 -9.72
CA ALA A 150 -7.28 27.69 -9.64
C ALA A 150 -8.52 26.82 -9.49
#